data_AF-A0AAV5A909-F1
#
_entry.id   AF-A0AAV5A909-F1
#
_cell.length_a   1.000
_cell.length_b   1.000
_cell.length_c   1.000
_cell.angle_alpha   90.00
_cell.angle_beta   90.00
_cell.angle_gamma   90.00
#
_symmetry.space_group_name_H-M   'P 1'
#
loop_
_entity.id
_entity.type
_entity.pdbx_description
1 polymer ?
#
loop_
_entity_poly.entity_id
_entity_poly.type
_entity_poly.pdbx_seq_one_letter_code
_entity_poly.pdbx_strand_id
1 'polypeptide(L)'
;MSSPSAQDESSSASDFKADSDDTEEINQAQLVKSRKTLKRKRRATSPSRFGQTLEALLETNAPLGTNTILALKPSIGRRQKEEKLEKGARKLLEGEKRDREEKGRIKDVIGGWGMEGERSLRKVAQRGVITLFNAIQQSQTAAGVATENLKMDRGTGKPRLPAPDPEKNDKISKKKKLNIIGRGKEEKLDSNSFIEMIRAGGVVSKS
;
A
#
# COMPACT_ATOMS: atom_id res chain seq x y z
N MET A 1 29.99 36.52 -45.28
CA MET A 1 31.06 37.53 -45.18
C MET A 1 30.93 38.15 -43.79
N SER A 2 31.60 37.62 -42.76
CA SER A 2 32.99 37.82 -42.31
C SER A 2 33.07 38.84 -41.16
N SER A 3 33.34 38.31 -39.96
CA SER A 3 33.96 38.80 -38.71
C SER A 3 33.92 40.27 -38.26
N PRO A 4 33.88 40.50 -36.93
CA PRO A 4 34.64 41.56 -36.27
C PRO A 4 35.85 41.02 -35.47
N SER A 5 36.93 41.81 -35.51
CA SER A 5 38.31 41.58 -35.05
C SER A 5 38.53 41.39 -33.54
N ALA A 6 39.65 40.74 -33.25
CA ALA A 6 40.22 40.41 -31.94
C ALA A 6 41.20 41.48 -31.40
N GLN A 7 41.23 41.56 -30.07
CA GLN A 7 42.34 41.77 -29.12
C GLN A 7 43.24 43.03 -29.19
N ASP A 8 43.37 43.68 -28.03
CA ASP A 8 44.63 44.31 -27.60
C ASP A 8 44.89 44.00 -26.12
N GLU A 9 46.16 43.71 -25.83
CA GLU A 9 46.76 43.20 -24.60
C GLU A 9 47.30 44.33 -23.73
N SER A 10 47.33 44.17 -22.40
CA SER A 10 48.05 45.08 -21.51
C SER A 10 48.82 44.30 -20.45
N SER A 11 50.12 44.52 -20.48
CA SER A 11 51.19 43.90 -19.71
C SER A 11 51.29 44.42 -18.29
N SER A 12 51.67 43.55 -17.35
CA SER A 12 52.19 43.98 -16.04
C SER A 12 53.31 43.03 -15.60
N ALA A 13 54.54 43.53 -15.69
CA ALA A 13 55.73 42.93 -15.10
C ALA A 13 55.91 43.51 -13.68
N SER A 14 56.14 42.66 -12.69
CA SER A 14 56.60 43.06 -11.37
C SER A 14 57.72 42.14 -10.89
N ASP A 15 58.92 42.70 -10.91
CA ASP A 15 60.18 42.24 -10.34
C ASP A 15 60.12 42.22 -8.81
N PHE A 16 60.43 41.10 -8.15
CA PHE A 16 60.62 41.05 -6.70
C PHE A 16 61.79 40.15 -6.30
N LYS A 17 62.65 40.76 -5.49
CA LYS A 17 64.01 40.38 -5.11
C LYS A 17 64.12 39.08 -4.32
N ALA A 18 65.24 38.40 -4.54
CA ALA A 18 65.76 37.35 -3.69
C ALA A 18 66.35 37.95 -2.40
N ASP A 19 65.96 37.39 -1.25
CA ASP A 19 66.67 37.56 0.01
C ASP A 19 66.87 36.17 0.63
N SER A 20 68.07 35.96 1.18
CA SER A 20 68.65 34.66 1.51
C SER A 20 69.06 34.66 2.98
N ASP A 21 68.24 34.07 3.86
CA ASP A 21 68.69 33.59 5.18
C ASP A 21 67.59 32.72 5.82
N ASP A 22 67.80 31.39 5.95
CA ASP A 22 66.91 30.52 6.76
C ASP A 22 67.48 29.09 6.97
N THR A 23 68.81 28.95 7.15
CA THR A 23 69.45 27.63 7.34
C THR A 23 69.47 27.13 8.80
N GLU A 24 68.89 27.88 9.75
CA GLU A 24 68.92 27.52 11.18
C GLU A 24 67.59 27.00 11.77
N GLU A 25 66.48 27.00 11.04
CA GLU A 25 65.17 26.52 11.55
C GLU A 25 64.90 25.01 11.35
N ILE A 26 65.84 24.27 10.73
CA ILE A 26 65.59 22.89 10.27
C ILE A 26 65.52 21.87 11.42
N ASN A 27 66.10 22.16 12.59
CA ASN A 27 66.22 21.18 13.69
C ASN A 27 65.02 21.13 14.65
N GLN A 28 64.08 22.08 14.60
CA GLN A 28 62.87 22.07 15.44
C GLN A 28 61.61 21.55 14.71
N ALA A 29 61.73 21.21 13.42
CA ALA A 29 60.67 20.58 12.65
C ALA A 29 60.52 19.08 13.00
N GLN A 30 60.03 18.79 14.21
CA GLN A 30 59.33 17.53 14.49
C GLN A 30 58.28 17.33 13.39
N LEU A 31 58.49 16.31 12.56
CA LEU A 31 57.75 16.01 11.33
C LEU A 31 56.22 15.98 11.54
N VAL A 32 55.58 17.14 11.39
CA VAL A 32 54.13 17.24 11.23
C VAL A 32 53.80 16.71 9.84
N LYS A 33 53.56 15.39 9.78
CA LYS A 33 53.26 14.69 8.53
C LYS A 33 52.05 15.34 7.85
N SER A 34 52.21 15.68 6.58
CA SER A 34 51.17 16.39 5.84
C SER A 34 49.91 15.54 5.68
N ARG A 35 48.74 16.16 5.90
CA ARG A 35 47.40 15.59 5.65
C ARG A 35 47.18 15.17 4.19
N LYS A 36 48.07 15.56 3.26
CA LYS A 36 48.01 15.14 1.84
C LYS A 36 48.42 13.65 1.65
N THR A 37 49.03 13.02 2.65
CA THR A 37 49.34 11.57 2.63
C THR A 37 48.18 10.68 3.09
N LEU A 38 47.12 11.25 3.68
CA LEU A 38 45.93 10.49 4.14
C LEU A 38 45.05 9.94 3.01
N LYS A 39 45.28 10.35 1.75
CA LYS A 39 44.52 9.89 0.57
C LYS A 39 45.14 8.68 -0.14
N ARG A 40 46.31 8.20 0.29
CA ARG A 40 46.87 6.93 -0.23
C ARG A 40 46.26 5.77 0.54
N LYS A 41 45.90 4.69 -0.18
CA LYS A 41 45.19 3.49 0.30
C LYS A 41 45.51 3.18 1.76
N ARG A 42 44.46 3.15 2.59
CA ARG A 42 44.41 2.91 4.05
C ARG A 42 45.75 2.38 4.60
N ARG A 43 46.40 3.15 5.49
CA ARG A 43 47.58 2.71 6.23
C ARG A 43 47.30 1.32 6.80
N ALA A 44 48.16 0.34 6.50
CA ALA A 44 48.01 -1.02 7.00
C ALA A 44 47.80 -0.96 8.52
N THR A 45 46.67 -1.45 9.00
CA THR A 45 46.44 -1.61 10.43
C THR A 45 47.51 -2.57 10.94
N SER A 46 48.21 -2.23 12.02
CA SER A 46 49.12 -3.19 12.63
C SER A 46 48.31 -4.43 13.05
N PRO A 47 48.88 -5.64 12.99
CA PRO A 47 48.18 -6.87 13.41
C PRO A 47 47.58 -6.75 14.81
N SER A 48 48.24 -6.02 15.72
CA SER A 48 47.73 -5.73 17.07
C SER A 48 46.48 -4.86 17.07
N ARG A 49 46.42 -3.80 16.24
CA ARG A 49 45.22 -2.95 16.16
C ARG A 49 44.06 -3.66 15.45
N PHE A 50 44.35 -4.53 14.50
CA PHE A 50 43.36 -5.42 13.88
C PHE A 50 42.84 -6.47 14.88
N GLY A 51 43.74 -7.07 15.67
CA GLY A 51 43.40 -8.02 16.73
C GLY A 51 42.48 -7.40 17.78
N GLN A 52 42.81 -6.21 18.28
CA GLN A 52 41.95 -5.48 19.24
C GLN A 52 40.57 -5.16 18.66
N THR A 53 40.48 -4.86 17.36
CA THR A 53 39.17 -4.65 16.73
C THR A 53 38.39 -5.95 16.55
N LEU A 54 39.06 -7.09 16.32
CA LEU A 54 38.40 -8.39 16.25
C LEU A 54 37.93 -8.84 17.63
N GLU A 55 38.76 -8.67 18.66
CA GLU A 55 38.42 -8.95 20.05
C GLU A 55 37.21 -8.11 20.48
N ALA A 56 37.23 -6.80 20.22
CA ALA A 56 36.09 -5.93 20.49
C ALA A 56 34.81 -6.35 19.73
N LEU A 57 34.91 -6.84 18.49
CA LEU A 57 33.76 -7.34 17.73
C LEU A 57 33.23 -8.69 18.24
N LEU A 58 34.11 -9.55 18.76
CA LEU A 58 33.76 -10.84 19.36
C LEU A 58 33.16 -10.66 20.76
N GLU A 59 33.64 -9.68 21.52
CA GLU A 59 33.11 -9.31 22.84
C GLU A 59 31.78 -8.56 22.75
N THR A 60 31.50 -7.88 21.63
CA THR A 60 30.20 -7.25 21.42
C THR A 60 29.14 -8.30 21.15
N ASN A 61 28.25 -8.52 22.12
CA ASN A 61 27.02 -9.29 21.93
C ASN A 61 26.08 -8.51 20.97
N ALA A 62 26.19 -8.78 19.67
CA ALA A 62 25.42 -8.10 18.64
C ALA A 62 23.95 -8.58 18.65
N PRO A 63 22.96 -7.67 18.72
CA PRO A 63 21.57 -8.06 18.55
C PRO A 63 21.34 -8.53 17.10
N LEU A 64 20.99 -9.81 16.96
CA LEU A 64 20.71 -10.55 15.72
C LEU A 64 19.46 -10.00 15.01
N GLY A 65 19.54 -8.81 14.42
CA GLY A 65 18.44 -8.20 13.68
C GLY A 65 18.93 -7.32 12.55
N THR A 66 18.45 -7.54 11.33
CA THR A 66 18.84 -6.81 10.11
C THR A 66 18.61 -5.30 10.19
N ASN A 67 17.74 -4.84 11.10
CA ASN A 67 17.40 -3.42 11.30
C ASN A 67 18.38 -2.65 12.20
N THR A 68 19.28 -3.32 12.91
CA THR A 68 20.18 -2.68 13.89
C THR A 68 21.47 -2.16 13.26
N ILE A 69 21.89 -2.72 12.11
CA ILE A 69 23.10 -2.28 11.38
C ILE A 69 23.00 -0.81 10.94
N LEU A 70 21.81 -0.34 10.58
CA LEU A 70 21.56 1.06 10.21
C LEU A 70 21.40 1.99 11.42
N ALA A 71 21.13 1.45 12.61
CA ALA A 71 20.95 2.21 13.86
C ALA A 71 22.28 2.65 14.49
N LEU A 72 23.39 1.96 14.21
CA LEU A 72 24.73 2.32 14.70
C LEU A 72 25.24 3.66 14.17
N LYS A 73 24.71 4.14 13.04
CA LYS A 73 25.07 5.45 12.47
C LYS A 73 24.00 6.49 12.79
N PRO A 74 24.15 7.30 13.86
CA PRO A 74 23.11 8.25 14.30
C PRO A 74 22.74 9.30 13.25
N SER A 75 23.63 9.60 12.31
CA SER A 75 23.33 10.50 11.18
C SER A 75 22.27 9.96 10.22
N ILE A 76 22.12 8.64 10.07
CA ILE A 76 21.06 8.04 9.23
C ILE A 76 19.70 8.25 9.92
N GLY A 77 19.63 8.06 11.24
CA GLY A 77 18.41 8.31 12.02
C GLY A 77 17.98 9.78 11.99
N ARG A 78 18.93 10.73 12.06
CA ARG A 78 18.63 12.17 11.91
C ARG A 78 18.11 12.49 10.51
N ARG A 79 18.78 12.00 9.46
CA ARG A 79 18.35 12.17 8.06
C ARG A 79 16.94 11.62 7.81
N GLN A 80 16.59 10.45 8.36
CA GLN A 80 15.23 9.90 8.19
C GLN A 80 14.17 10.71 8.94
N LYS A 81 14.50 11.27 10.12
CA LYS A 81 13.61 12.17 10.85
C LYS A 81 13.41 13.48 10.08
N GLU A 82 14.50 14.07 9.59
CA GLU A 82 14.49 15.26 8.73
C GLU A 82 13.68 15.00 7.45
N GLU A 83 13.86 13.85 6.79
CA GLU A 83 13.09 13.47 5.59
C GLU A 83 11.59 13.32 5.89
N LYS A 84 11.22 12.79 7.07
CA LYS A 84 9.81 12.71 7.49
C LYS A 84 9.22 14.10 7.77
N LEU A 85 9.97 14.96 8.45
CA LEU A 85 9.58 16.35 8.71
C LEU A 85 9.47 17.14 7.41
N GLU A 86 10.38 16.95 6.47
CA GLU A 86 10.38 17.57 5.16
C GLU A 86 9.19 17.10 4.31
N LYS A 87 8.88 15.80 4.30
CA LYS A 87 7.66 15.27 3.64
C LYS A 87 6.38 15.85 4.25
N GLY A 88 6.35 16.04 5.57
CA GLY A 88 5.24 16.72 6.26
C GLY A 88 5.11 18.18 5.82
N ALA A 89 6.21 18.93 5.85
CA ALA A 89 6.25 20.33 5.42
C ALA A 89 5.85 20.50 3.95
N ARG A 90 6.34 19.62 3.05
CA ARG A 90 5.96 19.62 1.62
C ARG A 90 4.46 19.40 1.43
N LYS A 91 3.86 18.46 2.15
CA LYS A 91 2.40 18.20 2.07
C LYS A 91 1.58 19.37 2.58
N LEU A 92 2.02 20.05 3.65
CA LEU A 92 1.35 21.25 4.16
C LEU A 92 1.42 22.38 3.13
N LEU A 93 2.60 22.65 2.53
CA LEU A 93 2.75 23.65 1.48
C LEU A 93 1.91 23.32 0.23
N GLU A 94 1.82 22.05 -0.13
CA GLU A 94 0.97 21.60 -1.24
C GLU A 94 -0.52 21.75 -0.93
N GLY A 95 -0.94 21.45 0.31
CA GLY A 95 -2.28 21.70 0.81
C GLY A 95 -2.63 23.19 0.78
N GLU A 96 -1.78 24.06 1.31
CA GLU A 96 -1.98 25.51 1.27
C GLU A 96 -2.02 26.09 -0.16
N LYS A 97 -1.24 25.52 -1.09
CA LYS A 97 -1.32 25.88 -2.52
C LYS A 97 -2.66 25.45 -3.11
N ARG A 98 -3.07 24.21 -2.85
CA ARG A 98 -4.36 23.69 -3.30
C ARG A 98 -5.53 24.48 -2.73
N ASP A 99 -5.49 24.85 -1.46
CA ASP A 99 -6.52 25.65 -0.80
C ASP A 99 -6.59 27.07 -1.38
N ARG A 100 -5.44 27.66 -1.74
CA ARG A 100 -5.40 28.94 -2.48
C ARG A 100 -6.03 28.84 -3.85
N GLU A 101 -5.76 27.77 -4.59
CA GLU A 101 -6.38 27.50 -5.90
C GLU A 101 -7.87 27.17 -5.77
N GLU A 102 -8.28 26.54 -4.67
CA GLU A 102 -9.66 26.13 -4.39
C GLU A 102 -10.56 27.29 -3.98
N LYS A 103 -10.03 28.30 -3.28
CA LYS A 103 -10.78 29.51 -2.89
C LYS A 103 -11.41 30.25 -4.08
N GLY A 104 -10.87 30.11 -5.29
CA GLY A 104 -11.44 30.67 -6.52
C GLY A 104 -12.21 29.66 -7.38
N ARG A 105 -12.24 28.37 -7.00
CA ARG A 105 -12.90 27.32 -7.78
C ARG A 105 -14.35 27.20 -7.32
N ILE A 106 -15.28 27.63 -8.16
CA ILE A 106 -16.71 27.37 -7.97
C ILE A 106 -16.96 25.87 -8.21
N LYS A 107 -17.05 25.10 -7.13
CA LYS A 107 -17.39 23.66 -7.15
C LYS A 107 -18.88 23.41 -7.35
N ASP A 108 -19.70 24.44 -7.11
CA ASP A 108 -21.15 24.37 -7.15
C ASP A 108 -21.73 24.88 -8.48
N VAL A 109 -21.08 24.55 -9.59
CA VAL A 109 -21.75 24.61 -10.90
C VAL A 109 -22.52 23.29 -11.06
N ILE A 110 -23.72 23.23 -10.49
CA ILE A 110 -24.72 22.15 -10.63
C ILE A 110 -24.06 20.75 -10.67
N GLY A 111 -23.69 20.26 -9.49
CA GLY A 111 -22.92 19.03 -9.24
C GLY A 111 -23.60 17.73 -9.73
N GLY A 112 -23.67 17.55 -11.05
CA GLY A 112 -24.28 16.38 -11.67
C GLY A 112 -24.10 16.29 -13.20
N TRP A 113 -23.65 17.35 -13.85
CA TRP A 113 -23.48 17.40 -15.31
C TRP A 113 -22.03 17.18 -15.78
N GLY A 114 -21.12 16.91 -14.84
CA GLY A 114 -19.76 16.50 -15.15
C GLY A 114 -19.68 15.03 -15.53
N MET A 115 -18.72 14.68 -16.39
CA MET A 115 -18.36 13.29 -16.76
C MET A 115 -18.21 12.33 -15.57
N GLU A 116 -17.95 12.85 -14.37
CA GLU A 116 -17.79 12.09 -13.14
C GLU A 116 -19.11 11.48 -12.65
N GLY A 117 -20.23 12.21 -12.77
CA GLY A 117 -21.56 11.72 -12.43
C GLY A 117 -21.97 10.54 -13.31
N GLU A 118 -21.81 10.67 -14.64
CA GLU A 118 -22.08 9.59 -15.61
C GLU A 118 -21.17 8.37 -15.38
N ARG A 119 -19.86 8.58 -15.16
CA ARG A 119 -18.93 7.50 -14.87
C ARG A 119 -19.28 6.76 -13.57
N SER A 120 -19.78 7.47 -12.56
CA SER A 120 -20.22 6.84 -11.31
C SER A 120 -21.43 5.93 -11.53
N LEU A 121 -22.44 6.41 -12.27
CA LEU A 121 -23.65 5.64 -12.61
C LEU A 121 -23.32 4.44 -13.51
N ARG A 122 -22.42 4.61 -14.48
CA ARG A 122 -21.91 3.52 -15.32
C ARG A 122 -21.25 2.42 -14.48
N LYS A 123 -20.44 2.80 -13.49
CA LYS A 123 -19.79 1.83 -12.58
C LYS A 123 -20.78 1.12 -11.68
N VAL A 124 -21.81 1.81 -11.19
CA VAL A 124 -22.89 1.19 -10.40
C VAL A 124 -23.63 0.14 -11.24
N ALA A 125 -23.99 0.49 -12.48
CA ALA A 125 -24.62 -0.46 -13.40
C ALA A 125 -23.70 -1.66 -13.72
N GLN A 126 -22.43 -1.42 -14.00
CA GLN A 126 -21.44 -2.48 -14.24
C GLN A 126 -21.28 -3.41 -13.04
N ARG A 127 -21.22 -2.86 -11.81
CA ARG A 127 -21.18 -3.66 -10.58
C ARG A 127 -22.43 -4.53 -10.44
N GLY A 128 -23.60 -4.01 -10.79
CA GLY A 128 -24.84 -4.79 -10.86
C GLY A 128 -24.74 -5.97 -11.84
N VAL A 129 -24.26 -5.72 -13.07
CA VAL A 129 -24.08 -6.78 -14.08
C VAL A 129 -23.07 -7.85 -13.62
N ILE A 130 -21.95 -7.43 -13.02
CA ILE A 130 -20.89 -8.36 -12.57
C ILE A 130 -21.39 -9.24 -11.41
N THR A 131 -22.13 -8.66 -10.46
CA THR A 131 -22.68 -9.43 -9.33
C THR A 131 -23.68 -10.48 -9.78
N LEU A 132 -24.59 -10.12 -10.69
CA LEU A 132 -25.54 -11.06 -11.29
C LEU A 132 -24.84 -12.12 -12.14
N PHE A 133 -23.86 -11.74 -12.97
CA PHE A 133 -23.11 -12.70 -13.78
C PHE A 133 -22.38 -13.72 -12.91
N ASN A 134 -21.72 -13.28 -11.84
CA ASN A 134 -21.05 -14.17 -10.90
C ASN A 134 -22.04 -15.07 -10.16
N ALA A 135 -23.19 -14.54 -9.72
CA ALA A 135 -24.22 -15.32 -9.06
C ALA A 135 -24.80 -16.39 -10.00
N ILE A 136 -25.05 -16.05 -11.28
CA ILE A 136 -25.51 -17.00 -12.29
C ILE A 136 -24.44 -18.06 -12.57
N GLN A 137 -23.19 -17.65 -12.75
CA GLN A 137 -22.08 -18.56 -12.99
C GLN A 137 -21.92 -19.54 -11.83
N GLN A 138 -21.96 -19.05 -10.58
CA GLN A 138 -21.91 -19.88 -9.37
C GLN A 138 -23.13 -20.81 -9.27
N SER A 139 -24.33 -20.32 -9.58
CA SER A 139 -25.54 -21.16 -9.57
C SER A 139 -25.47 -22.26 -10.62
N GLN A 140 -24.93 -21.99 -11.80
CA GLN A 140 -24.79 -22.97 -12.87
C GLN A 140 -23.70 -24.01 -12.55
N THR A 141 -22.55 -23.58 -12.02
CA THR A 141 -21.50 -24.52 -11.59
C THR A 141 -21.96 -25.37 -10.41
N ALA A 142 -22.66 -24.77 -9.43
CA ALA A 142 -23.24 -25.51 -8.31
C ALA A 142 -24.32 -26.50 -8.78
N ALA A 143 -25.19 -26.12 -9.71
CA ALA A 143 -26.18 -27.04 -10.29
C ALA A 143 -25.50 -28.19 -11.06
N GLY A 144 -24.47 -27.90 -11.87
CA GLY A 144 -23.67 -28.91 -12.56
C GLY A 144 -23.02 -29.89 -11.58
N VAL A 145 -22.32 -29.39 -10.57
CA VAL A 145 -21.70 -30.21 -9.51
C VAL A 145 -22.75 -31.00 -8.73
N ALA A 146 -23.91 -30.42 -8.39
CA ALA A 146 -24.99 -31.14 -7.75
C ALA A 146 -25.50 -32.29 -8.62
N THR A 147 -25.63 -32.09 -9.95
CA THR A 147 -26.03 -33.19 -10.85
C THR A 147 -24.96 -34.26 -10.96
N GLU A 148 -23.67 -33.90 -11.00
CA GLU A 148 -22.57 -34.88 -11.02
C GLU A 148 -22.50 -35.64 -9.70
N ASN A 149 -22.57 -34.97 -8.55
CA ASN A 149 -22.66 -35.64 -7.25
C ASN A 149 -23.87 -36.57 -7.18
N LEU A 150 -25.04 -36.14 -7.67
CA LEU A 150 -26.22 -37.00 -7.72
C LEU A 150 -26.02 -38.22 -8.63
N LYS A 151 -25.26 -38.10 -9.73
CA LYS A 151 -24.87 -39.20 -10.61
C LYS A 151 -23.83 -40.12 -9.97
N MET A 152 -22.82 -39.58 -9.29
CA MET A 152 -21.81 -40.35 -8.56
C MET A 152 -22.44 -41.13 -7.39
N ASP A 153 -23.40 -40.51 -6.71
CA ASP A 153 -24.20 -41.15 -5.68
C ASP A 153 -25.22 -42.15 -6.27
N ARG A 154 -25.60 -42.02 -7.54
CA ARG A 154 -26.51 -42.93 -8.26
C ARG A 154 -25.79 -44.25 -8.53
N GLY A 155 -25.78 -45.09 -7.51
CA GLY A 155 -25.08 -46.37 -7.50
C GLY A 155 -24.59 -46.80 -6.11
N THR A 156 -24.64 -45.90 -5.12
CA THR A 156 -24.07 -46.14 -3.78
C THR A 156 -24.99 -46.88 -2.81
N GLY A 157 -26.19 -47.30 -3.22
CA GLY A 157 -27.08 -48.18 -2.43
C GLY A 157 -27.63 -47.62 -1.11
N LYS A 158 -27.31 -46.37 -0.75
CA LYS A 158 -27.79 -45.73 0.48
C LYS A 158 -29.19 -45.14 0.27
N PRO A 159 -30.16 -45.38 1.19
CA PRO A 159 -31.53 -44.87 1.07
C PRO A 159 -31.54 -43.34 1.13
N ARG A 160 -32.18 -42.70 0.13
CA ARG A 160 -32.10 -41.26 -0.14
C ARG A 160 -33.26 -40.42 0.41
N LEU A 161 -34.22 -41.03 1.09
CA LEU A 161 -35.29 -40.30 1.77
C LEU A 161 -35.08 -40.46 3.28
N PRO A 162 -35.10 -39.38 4.08
CA PRO A 162 -35.29 -39.52 5.51
C PRO A 162 -36.60 -40.28 5.70
N ALA A 163 -36.56 -41.37 6.48
CA ALA A 163 -37.78 -42.12 6.79
C ALA A 163 -38.81 -41.13 7.36
N PRO A 164 -40.07 -41.14 6.90
CA PRO A 164 -41.11 -40.32 7.49
C PRO A 164 -41.24 -40.67 8.97
N ASP A 165 -40.76 -39.78 9.86
CA ASP A 165 -40.93 -39.93 11.30
C ASP A 165 -42.44 -39.76 11.62
N PRO A 166 -43.15 -40.79 12.11
CA PRO A 166 -44.59 -40.68 12.38
C PRO A 166 -44.91 -39.74 13.55
N GLU A 167 -43.93 -39.35 14.38
CA GLU A 167 -44.18 -38.51 15.58
C GLU A 167 -44.07 -36.99 15.35
N LYS A 168 -43.59 -36.53 14.18
CA LYS A 168 -43.41 -35.09 13.90
C LYS A 168 -44.63 -34.43 13.24
N ASN A 169 -45.50 -35.20 12.61
CA ASN A 169 -46.66 -34.68 11.87
C ASN A 169 -47.80 -34.18 12.78
N ASP A 170 -47.94 -34.71 13.99
CA ASP A 170 -49.03 -34.34 14.90
C ASP A 170 -48.80 -33.03 15.67
N LYS A 171 -47.54 -32.58 15.77
CA LYS A 171 -47.19 -31.37 16.53
C LYS A 171 -47.16 -30.09 15.68
N ILE A 172 -47.09 -30.22 14.35
CA ILE A 172 -46.96 -29.07 13.42
C ILE A 172 -48.33 -28.58 12.94
N SER A 173 -49.34 -29.45 12.85
CA SER A 173 -50.69 -29.11 12.33
C SER A 173 -51.59 -28.35 13.32
N LYS A 174 -51.28 -28.33 14.62
CA LYS A 174 -52.13 -27.70 15.66
C LYS A 174 -51.71 -26.28 16.08
N LYS A 175 -50.56 -25.74 15.63
CA LYS A 175 -50.07 -24.40 16.06
C LYS A 175 -49.99 -23.32 14.98
N LYS A 176 -50.50 -23.58 13.76
CA LYS A 176 -50.51 -22.57 12.68
C LYS A 176 -51.87 -22.41 12.00
N LYS A 177 -52.92 -22.20 12.79
CA LYS A 177 -54.08 -21.41 12.31
C LYS A 177 -53.73 -19.94 12.53
N LEU A 178 -53.03 -19.36 11.55
CA LEU A 178 -52.57 -17.98 11.58
C LEU A 178 -53.72 -17.05 11.23
N ASN A 179 -54.14 -16.24 12.19
CA ASN A 179 -54.78 -14.95 11.92
C ASN A 179 -53.74 -14.04 11.26
N ILE A 180 -53.67 -14.08 9.93
CA ILE A 180 -52.65 -13.39 9.12
C ILE A 180 -53.03 -11.96 8.73
N ILE A 181 -54.24 -11.50 9.05
CA ILE A 181 -54.69 -10.13 8.74
C ILE A 181 -54.33 -9.11 9.86
N GLY A 182 -53.88 -9.55 11.04
CA GLY A 182 -54.03 -8.73 12.25
C GLY A 182 -52.77 -8.38 13.05
N ARG A 183 -51.55 -8.69 12.61
CA ARG A 183 -50.36 -8.35 13.42
C ARG A 183 -49.13 -8.06 12.56
N GLY A 184 -48.84 -6.77 12.39
CA GLY A 184 -47.65 -6.25 11.76
C GLY A 184 -46.39 -6.66 12.51
N LYS A 185 -45.75 -7.73 12.03
CA LYS A 185 -44.33 -7.98 12.20
C LYS A 185 -43.75 -8.21 10.82
N GLU A 186 -42.99 -7.23 10.34
CA GLU A 186 -42.21 -7.31 9.11
C GLU A 186 -41.04 -8.27 9.32
N GLU A 187 -41.32 -9.57 9.31
CA GLU A 187 -40.29 -10.56 9.04
C GLU A 187 -40.07 -10.53 7.53
N LYS A 188 -38.91 -9.98 7.12
CA LYS A 188 -38.47 -9.97 5.73
C LYS A 188 -38.55 -11.39 5.20
N LEU A 189 -39.51 -11.66 4.32
CA LEU A 189 -39.70 -12.96 3.69
C LEU A 189 -38.37 -13.39 3.07
N ASP A 190 -37.89 -14.56 3.50
CA ASP A 190 -36.60 -15.07 3.05
C ASP A 190 -36.65 -15.28 1.53
N SER A 191 -35.64 -14.83 0.80
CA SER A 191 -35.66 -14.79 -0.68
C SER A 191 -35.99 -16.15 -1.30
N ASN A 192 -35.59 -17.24 -0.62
CA ASN A 192 -35.88 -18.60 -1.03
C ASN A 192 -37.37 -18.95 -0.87
N SER A 193 -38.03 -18.50 0.19
CA SER A 193 -39.47 -18.67 0.39
C SER A 193 -40.29 -17.90 -0.65
N PHE A 194 -39.81 -16.72 -1.04
CA PHE A 194 -40.43 -15.91 -2.10
C PHE A 194 -40.32 -16.59 -3.47
N ILE A 195 -39.14 -17.14 -3.80
CA ILE A 195 -38.92 -17.87 -5.07
C ILE A 195 -39.75 -19.16 -5.09
N GLU A 196 -39.86 -19.88 -3.98
CA GLU A 196 -40.71 -21.07 -3.87
C GLU A 196 -42.19 -20.74 -4.08
N MET A 197 -42.66 -19.61 -3.57
CA MET A 197 -44.05 -19.16 -3.73
C MET A 197 -44.37 -18.78 -5.19
N ILE A 198 -43.40 -18.21 -5.91
CA ILE A 198 -43.50 -17.97 -7.36
C ILE A 198 -43.52 -19.29 -8.13
N ARG A 199 -42.64 -20.23 -7.76
CA ARG A 199 -42.54 -21.55 -8.42
C ARG A 199 -43.78 -22.41 -8.18
N ALA A 200 -44.43 -22.26 -7.03
CA ALA A 200 -45.66 -22.93 -6.66
C ALA A 200 -46.92 -22.32 -7.33
N GLY A 201 -46.78 -21.27 -8.14
CA GLY A 201 -47.86 -20.76 -8.98
C GLY A 201 -48.88 -19.88 -8.25
N GLY A 202 -48.47 -19.12 -7.23
CA GLY A 202 -49.34 -18.19 -6.51
C GLY A 202 -49.79 -16.99 -7.36
N VAL A 203 -50.91 -17.13 -8.05
CA VAL A 203 -51.66 -16.03 -8.66
C VAL A 203 -52.13 -15.05 -7.57
N VAL A 204 -51.59 -13.83 -7.59
CA VAL A 204 -52.16 -12.71 -6.83
C VAL A 204 -53.51 -12.37 -7.47
N SER A 205 -54.60 -12.58 -6.71
CA SER A 205 -55.93 -12.11 -7.09
C SER A 205 -55.87 -10.60 -7.33
N LYS A 206 -56.05 -10.17 -8.58
CA LYS A 206 -56.37 -8.78 -8.87
C LYS A 206 -57.73 -8.48 -8.26
N SER A 207 -57.75 -7.47 -7.38
CA SER A 207 -58.95 -6.75 -6.96
C SER A 207 -59.74 -6.23 -8.14
#